data_AF-A0A1I7EGJ2-F1
#
_entry.id   AF-A0A1I7EGJ2-F1
#
_cell.length_a   1.000
_cell.length_b   1.000
_cell.length_c   1.000
_cell.angle_alpha   90.00
_cell.angle_beta   90.00
_cell.angle_gamma   90.00
#
_symmetry.space_group_name_H-M   'P 1'
#
loop_
_entity.id
_entity.type
_entity.pdbx_description
1 polymer ?
#
loop_
_entity_poly.entity_id
_entity_poly.type
_entity_poly.pdbx_seq_one_letter_code
_entity_poly.pdbx_strand_id
1 'polypeptide(L)'
;MMDFKRRSMKTAILTVAVVLAMPAFAFAQDKCYDAAKDQPALNACADAVFKKSDKKLNELYQQIETGLNDDTDIRKLLVQVQWDWIKFRDAECSFQAAASAGGSVMPLLIAQCMDGLTQSRVKNFEGYLKCEEGDMSCPVPAAAVSAPAAPAASTPATAQGDMGFDVNVTLSKKAATKLAVEKEGIVIFADYYGDPKKSAEKHTNEIGQISLEQQDEREGGHAHINGAKVDMKRLDWLAGPAKVNVNVASARKSSADNILGCDFIDGGPLSHVQMQPVTPHCALIEENYDTELKP
;
A
#
# COMPACT_ATOMS: atom_id res chain seq x y z
N MET A 1 78.23 -5.37 -34.84
CA MET A 1 78.27 -6.85 -34.83
C MET A 1 77.95 -7.25 -33.40
N MET A 2 76.83 -7.86 -33.03
CA MET A 2 76.02 -8.90 -33.68
C MET A 2 74.52 -8.68 -33.43
N ASP A 3 73.74 -9.29 -34.30
CA ASP A 3 72.31 -9.16 -34.61
C ASP A 3 71.30 -9.38 -33.47
N PHE A 4 70.32 -8.46 -33.38
CA PHE A 4 69.08 -8.64 -32.62
C PHE A 4 67.99 -9.21 -33.54
N LYS A 5 67.92 -10.54 -33.66
CA LYS A 5 66.93 -11.21 -34.52
C LYS A 5 65.59 -11.34 -33.80
N ARG A 6 64.67 -10.45 -34.20
CA ARG A 6 63.23 -10.37 -33.92
C ARG A 6 62.53 -11.74 -33.96
N ARG A 7 62.01 -12.23 -32.82
CA ARG A 7 61.02 -13.32 -32.78
C ARG A 7 59.63 -12.73 -32.61
N SER A 8 58.84 -12.75 -33.69
CA SER A 8 57.40 -12.48 -33.67
C SER A 8 56.69 -13.50 -32.78
N MET A 9 56.20 -13.06 -31.63
CA MET A 9 55.22 -13.82 -30.85
C MET A 9 53.84 -13.36 -31.32
N LYS A 10 53.15 -14.21 -32.07
CA LYS A 10 51.76 -13.99 -32.47
C LYS A 10 50.90 -14.11 -31.19
N THR A 11 50.48 -12.99 -30.63
CA THR A 11 49.47 -12.96 -29.57
C THR A 11 48.15 -13.39 -30.18
N ALA A 12 47.77 -14.64 -29.94
CA ALA A 12 46.41 -15.11 -30.18
C ALA A 12 45.49 -14.41 -29.16
N ILE A 13 44.76 -13.38 -29.60
CA ILE A 13 43.72 -12.75 -28.80
C ILE A 13 42.54 -13.72 -28.76
N LEU A 14 42.42 -14.47 -27.67
CA LEU A 14 41.20 -15.18 -27.31
C LEU A 14 40.15 -14.14 -26.88
N THR A 15 39.32 -13.69 -27.80
CA THR A 15 38.07 -12.98 -27.49
C THR A 15 37.14 -13.94 -26.77
N VAL A 16 37.13 -13.88 -25.43
CA VAL A 16 36.07 -14.46 -24.61
C VAL A 16 34.85 -13.54 -24.77
N ALA A 17 33.89 -13.97 -25.59
CA ALA A 17 32.57 -13.35 -25.62
C ALA A 17 31.86 -13.65 -24.30
N VAL A 18 31.94 -12.73 -23.34
CA VAL A 18 31.08 -12.75 -22.15
C VAL A 18 29.66 -12.44 -22.62
N VAL A 19 28.88 -13.49 -22.88
CA VAL A 19 27.43 -13.38 -23.03
C VAL A 19 26.88 -13.02 -21.65
N LEU A 20 26.61 -11.73 -21.44
CA LEU A 20 25.79 -11.27 -20.34
C LEU A 20 24.41 -11.91 -20.50
N ALA A 21 24.15 -12.98 -19.77
CA ALA A 21 22.81 -13.50 -19.56
C ALA A 21 22.04 -12.45 -18.77
N MET A 22 21.36 -11.54 -19.47
CA MET A 22 20.33 -10.73 -18.85
C MET A 22 19.24 -11.69 -18.34
N PRO A 23 18.77 -11.56 -17.11
CA PRO A 23 17.61 -12.32 -16.65
C PRO A 23 16.44 -11.94 -17.57
N ALA A 24 16.01 -12.88 -18.40
CA ALA A 24 14.77 -12.74 -19.13
C ALA A 24 13.65 -12.75 -18.09
N PHE A 25 13.04 -11.59 -17.86
CA PHE A 25 11.71 -11.56 -17.26
C PHE A 25 10.79 -12.29 -18.23
N ALA A 26 10.52 -13.57 -17.94
CA ALA A 26 9.59 -14.38 -18.70
C ALA A 26 8.18 -13.87 -18.40
N PHE A 27 7.76 -12.82 -19.10
CA PHE A 27 6.36 -12.49 -19.20
C PHE A 27 5.67 -13.64 -19.92
N ALA A 28 4.68 -14.27 -19.30
CA ALA A 28 3.81 -15.19 -20.02
C ALA A 28 3.28 -14.45 -21.26
N GLN A 29 3.65 -14.93 -22.45
CA GLN A 29 3.33 -14.25 -23.69
C GLN A 29 1.82 -14.39 -23.94
N ASP A 30 1.05 -13.39 -23.48
CA ASP A 30 -0.41 -13.33 -23.68
C ASP A 30 -0.68 -13.12 -25.18
N LYS A 31 -1.65 -13.85 -25.74
CA LYS A 31 -2.09 -13.71 -27.15
C LYS A 31 -2.42 -12.25 -27.51
N CYS A 32 -2.77 -11.44 -26.52
CA CYS A 32 -2.96 -10.00 -26.68
C CYS A 32 -1.70 -9.30 -27.22
N TYR A 33 -0.51 -9.60 -26.67
CA TYR A 33 0.74 -8.97 -27.08
C TYR A 33 1.16 -9.37 -28.50
N ASP A 34 0.89 -10.61 -28.91
CA ASP A 34 1.17 -11.08 -30.28
C ASP A 34 0.29 -10.35 -31.32
N ALA A 35 -0.95 -10.02 -30.93
CA ALA A 35 -1.92 -9.32 -31.75
C ALA A 35 -1.70 -7.80 -31.77
N ALA A 36 -1.10 -7.22 -30.73
CA ALA A 36 -0.87 -5.78 -30.62
C ALA A 36 0.04 -5.27 -31.74
N LYS A 37 -0.37 -4.20 -32.43
CA LYS A 37 0.37 -3.58 -33.56
C LYS A 37 0.85 -2.17 -33.28
N ASP A 38 0.42 -1.57 -32.17
CA ASP A 38 0.77 -0.22 -31.78
C ASP A 38 0.85 -0.10 -30.25
N GLN A 39 1.37 1.03 -29.78
CA GLN A 39 1.56 1.28 -28.35
C GLN A 39 0.24 1.32 -27.56
N PRO A 40 -0.86 1.92 -28.06
CA PRO A 40 -2.16 1.84 -27.37
C PRO A 40 -2.64 0.40 -27.16
N ALA A 41 -2.50 -0.48 -28.16
CA ALA A 41 -2.84 -1.89 -28.02
C ALA A 41 -1.96 -2.58 -26.97
N LEU A 42 -0.65 -2.31 -26.96
CA LEU A 42 0.25 -2.84 -25.94
C LEU A 42 -0.13 -2.37 -24.52
N ASN A 43 -0.45 -1.09 -24.35
CA ASN A 43 -0.90 -0.52 -23.08
C ASN A 43 -2.19 -1.21 -22.60
N ALA A 44 -3.15 -1.42 -23.52
CA ALA A 44 -4.40 -2.10 -23.20
C ALA A 44 -4.19 -3.57 -22.81
N CYS A 45 -3.26 -4.27 -23.46
CA CYS A 45 -2.89 -5.64 -23.09
C CYS A 45 -2.32 -5.70 -21.66
N ALA A 46 -1.41 -4.78 -21.32
CA ALA A 46 -0.82 -4.74 -19.99
C ALA A 46 -1.83 -4.43 -18.89
N ASP A 47 -2.71 -3.45 -19.12
CA ASP A 47 -3.81 -3.12 -18.22
C ASP A 47 -4.76 -4.32 -18.02
N ALA A 48 -5.08 -5.05 -19.09
CA ALA A 48 -5.93 -6.23 -19.00
C ALA A 48 -5.27 -7.38 -18.21
N VAL A 49 -3.94 -7.54 -18.31
CA VAL A 49 -3.20 -8.52 -17.49
C VAL A 49 -3.21 -8.09 -16.03
N PHE A 50 -2.84 -6.84 -15.74
CA PHE A 50 -2.89 -6.28 -14.39
C PHE A 50 -4.26 -6.45 -13.72
N LYS A 51 -5.35 -6.12 -14.42
CA LYS A 51 -6.72 -6.28 -13.90
C LYS A 51 -7.09 -7.71 -13.52
N LYS A 52 -6.52 -8.72 -14.18
CA LYS A 52 -6.74 -10.14 -13.80
C LYS A 52 -6.07 -10.42 -12.45
N SER A 53 -4.84 -9.98 -12.27
CA SER A 53 -4.09 -10.15 -11.02
C SER A 53 -4.74 -9.36 -9.87
N ASP A 54 -5.19 -8.14 -10.15
CA ASP A 54 -5.87 -7.27 -9.17
C ASP A 54 -7.20 -7.87 -8.71
N LYS A 55 -8.01 -8.39 -9.65
CA LYS A 55 -9.23 -9.12 -9.30
C LYS A 55 -8.93 -10.30 -8.37
N LYS A 56 -7.89 -11.10 -8.68
CA LYS A 56 -7.51 -12.24 -7.84
C LYS A 56 -7.05 -11.79 -6.45
N LEU A 57 -6.30 -10.69 -6.37
CA LEU A 57 -5.90 -10.09 -5.10
C LEU A 57 -7.11 -9.70 -4.26
N ASN A 58 -8.11 -9.03 -4.86
CA ASN A 58 -9.33 -8.61 -4.18
C ASN A 58 -10.17 -9.79 -3.68
N GLU A 59 -10.31 -10.86 -4.49
CA GLU A 59 -11.00 -12.08 -4.07
C GLU A 59 -10.33 -12.72 -2.83
N LEU A 60 -9.00 -12.78 -2.82
CA LEU A 60 -8.24 -13.30 -1.67
C LEU A 60 -8.32 -12.37 -0.45
N TYR A 61 -8.27 -11.06 -0.67
CA TYR A 61 -8.45 -10.07 0.39
C TYR A 61 -9.79 -10.26 1.10
N GLN A 62 -10.89 -10.31 0.35
CA GLN A 62 -12.24 -10.51 0.91
C GLN A 62 -12.36 -11.84 1.66
N GLN A 63 -11.72 -12.90 1.14
CA GLN A 63 -11.68 -14.19 1.82
C GLN A 63 -10.97 -14.10 3.17
N ILE A 64 -9.79 -13.48 3.22
CA ILE A 64 -9.03 -13.31 4.47
C ILE A 64 -9.81 -12.39 5.43
N GLU A 65 -10.29 -11.25 4.96
CA GLU A 65 -11.05 -10.28 5.76
C GLU A 65 -12.28 -10.92 6.40
N THR A 66 -13.06 -11.69 5.61
CA THR A 66 -14.23 -12.44 6.12
C THR A 66 -13.82 -13.45 7.18
N GLY A 67 -12.70 -14.14 6.97
CA GLY A 67 -12.16 -15.10 7.92
C GLY A 67 -11.72 -14.46 9.26
N LEU A 68 -11.45 -13.15 9.27
CA LEU A 68 -11.09 -12.36 10.46
C LEU A 68 -12.29 -11.62 11.06
N ASN A 69 -13.53 -11.99 10.74
CA ASN A 69 -14.72 -11.31 11.28
C ASN A 69 -14.77 -11.32 12.82
N ASP A 70 -14.36 -12.42 13.44
CA ASP A 70 -14.35 -12.59 14.90
C ASP A 70 -13.11 -11.95 15.56
N ASP A 71 -12.06 -11.66 14.79
CA ASP A 71 -10.85 -10.97 15.25
C ASP A 71 -10.75 -9.57 14.62
N THR A 72 -11.52 -8.65 15.21
CA THR A 72 -11.67 -7.30 14.68
C THR A 72 -10.39 -6.48 14.68
N ASP A 73 -9.43 -6.79 15.56
CA ASP A 73 -8.16 -6.05 15.62
C ASP A 73 -7.20 -6.54 14.53
N ILE A 74 -7.08 -7.86 14.33
CA ILE A 74 -6.29 -8.40 13.20
C ILE A 74 -6.92 -8.01 11.86
N ARG A 75 -8.26 -7.98 11.74
CA ARG A 75 -8.94 -7.52 10.51
C ARG A 75 -8.55 -6.09 10.14
N LYS A 76 -8.47 -5.18 11.11
CA LYS A 76 -8.06 -3.79 10.86
C LYS A 76 -6.59 -3.70 10.44
N LEU A 77 -5.72 -4.51 11.05
CA LEU A 77 -4.32 -4.60 10.61
C LEU A 77 -4.22 -5.05 9.15
N LEU A 78 -5.06 -6.01 8.70
CA LEU A 78 -5.14 -6.43 7.30
C LEU A 78 -5.56 -5.28 6.38
N VAL A 79 -6.63 -4.55 6.73
CA VAL A 79 -7.12 -3.40 5.97
C VAL A 79 -6.01 -2.35 5.82
N GLN A 80 -5.35 -2.00 6.92
CA GLN A 80 -4.26 -1.03 6.96
C GLN A 80 -3.09 -1.45 6.07
N VAL A 81 -2.54 -2.64 6.28
CA VAL A 81 -1.38 -3.10 5.51
C VAL A 81 -1.70 -3.19 4.02
N GLN A 82 -2.96 -3.46 3.67
CA GLN A 82 -3.38 -3.52 2.29
C GLN A 82 -3.47 -2.12 1.66
N TRP A 83 -4.01 -1.13 2.37
CA TRP A 83 -3.96 0.28 1.95
C TRP A 83 -2.52 0.77 1.74
N ASP A 84 -1.64 0.51 2.70
CA ASP A 84 -0.23 0.92 2.63
C ASP A 84 0.51 0.22 1.50
N TRP A 85 0.20 -1.05 1.25
CA TRP A 85 0.74 -1.79 0.11
C TRP A 85 0.30 -1.20 -1.23
N ILE A 86 -0.98 -0.79 -1.38
CA ILE A 86 -1.47 -0.12 -2.59
C ILE A 86 -0.71 1.19 -2.83
N LYS A 87 -0.54 2.02 -1.79
CA LYS A 87 0.25 3.26 -1.87
C LYS A 87 1.69 2.99 -2.29
N PHE A 88 2.33 2.01 -1.65
CA PHE A 88 3.69 1.58 -2.01
C PHE A 88 3.78 1.17 -3.47
N ARG A 89 2.87 0.32 -3.94
CA ARG A 89 2.86 -0.17 -5.32
C ARG A 89 2.71 0.97 -6.31
N ASP A 90 1.78 1.89 -6.08
CA ASP A 90 1.53 3.01 -7.00
C ASP A 90 2.72 3.97 -7.05
N ALA A 91 3.34 4.25 -5.89
CA ALA A 91 4.54 5.07 -5.80
C ALA A 91 5.75 4.39 -6.47
N GLU A 92 5.96 3.10 -6.22
CA GLU A 92 7.04 2.31 -6.80
C GLU A 92 6.91 2.24 -8.32
N CYS A 93 5.71 1.96 -8.84
CA CYS A 93 5.49 1.88 -10.28
C CYS A 93 5.59 3.24 -10.98
N SER A 94 5.20 4.32 -10.30
CA SER A 94 5.45 5.67 -10.78
C SER A 94 6.96 5.98 -10.85
N PHE A 95 7.73 5.57 -9.84
CA PHE A 95 9.17 5.73 -9.80
C PHE A 95 9.88 4.91 -10.91
N GLN A 96 9.55 3.63 -11.06
CA GLN A 96 10.14 2.78 -12.10
C GLN A 96 9.86 3.32 -13.52
N ALA A 97 8.69 3.90 -13.74
CA ALA A 97 8.31 4.48 -15.02
C ALA A 97 8.83 5.92 -15.24
N ALA A 98 9.49 6.53 -14.25
CA ALA A 98 9.86 7.96 -14.29
C ALA A 98 10.76 8.33 -15.47
N ALA A 99 11.65 7.43 -15.91
CA ALA A 99 12.50 7.65 -17.08
C ALA A 99 11.72 7.73 -18.41
N SER A 100 10.48 7.22 -18.42
CA SER A 100 9.57 7.26 -19.57
C SER A 100 8.48 8.31 -19.43
N ALA A 101 8.59 9.23 -18.47
CA ALA A 101 7.57 10.22 -18.16
C ALA A 101 7.08 10.98 -19.41
N GLY A 102 5.76 10.99 -19.63
CA GLY A 102 5.13 11.64 -20.79
C GLY A 102 5.25 10.88 -22.12
N GLY A 103 5.99 9.76 -22.16
CA GLY A 103 6.09 8.88 -23.31
C GLY A 103 4.89 7.94 -23.44
N SER A 104 4.56 7.54 -24.67
CA SER A 104 3.45 6.60 -24.95
C SER A 104 3.63 5.21 -24.33
N VAL A 105 4.88 4.85 -23.98
CA VAL A 105 5.26 3.59 -23.33
C VAL A 105 5.06 3.61 -21.81
N MET A 106 4.95 4.79 -21.18
CA MET A 106 4.81 4.92 -19.72
C MET A 106 3.64 4.11 -19.14
N PRO A 107 2.42 4.12 -19.74
CA PRO A 107 1.30 3.35 -19.19
C PRO A 107 1.54 1.84 -19.23
N LEU A 108 2.24 1.33 -20.26
CA LEU A 108 2.65 -0.08 -20.34
C LEU A 108 3.58 -0.45 -19.17
N LEU A 109 4.61 0.37 -18.91
CA LEU A 109 5.58 0.11 -17.85
C LEU A 109 4.93 0.16 -16.46
N ILE A 110 4.05 1.13 -16.22
CA ILE A 110 3.28 1.22 -14.97
C ILE A 110 2.44 -0.05 -14.78
N ALA A 111 1.64 -0.43 -15.77
CA ALA A 111 0.76 -1.60 -15.68
C ALA A 111 1.54 -2.90 -15.46
N GLN A 112 2.70 -3.08 -16.11
CA GLN A 112 3.57 -4.24 -15.90
C GLN A 112 4.17 -4.29 -14.48
N CYS A 113 4.60 -3.14 -13.95
CA CYS A 113 5.08 -3.07 -12.57
C CYS A 113 3.97 -3.40 -11.58
N MET A 114 2.77 -2.80 -11.77
CA MET A 114 1.63 -3.03 -10.89
C MET A 114 1.26 -4.51 -10.89
N ASP A 115 1.18 -5.14 -12.08
CA ASP A 115 0.93 -6.58 -12.20
C ASP A 115 1.95 -7.44 -11.45
N GLY A 116 3.26 -7.16 -11.61
CA GLY A 116 4.32 -7.92 -10.94
C GLY A 116 4.25 -7.85 -9.41
N LEU A 117 4.02 -6.65 -8.86
CA LEU A 117 3.85 -6.45 -7.42
C LEU A 117 2.55 -7.10 -6.92
N THR A 118 1.44 -6.97 -7.66
CA THR A 118 0.15 -7.59 -7.34
C THR A 118 0.25 -9.11 -7.31
N GLN A 119 0.91 -9.74 -8.29
CA GLN A 119 1.15 -11.19 -8.28
C GLN A 119 1.96 -11.64 -7.06
N SER A 120 2.93 -10.83 -6.62
CA SER A 120 3.70 -11.10 -5.40
C SER A 120 2.83 -11.02 -4.14
N ARG A 121 1.93 -10.04 -4.08
CA ARG A 121 0.97 -9.90 -2.98
C ARG A 121 -0.07 -11.04 -2.95
N VAL A 122 -0.55 -11.47 -4.13
CA VAL A 122 -1.40 -12.67 -4.27
C VAL A 122 -0.72 -13.88 -3.65
N LYS A 123 0.57 -14.11 -3.91
CA LYS A 123 1.32 -15.23 -3.31
C LYS A 123 1.40 -15.13 -1.79
N ASN A 124 1.57 -13.92 -1.24
CA ASN A 124 1.55 -13.71 0.22
C ASN A 124 0.19 -14.11 0.80
N PHE A 125 -0.91 -13.67 0.19
CA PHE A 125 -2.28 -14.00 0.64
C PHE A 125 -2.62 -15.49 0.51
N GLU A 126 -2.22 -16.13 -0.60
CA GLU A 126 -2.34 -17.58 -0.74
C GLU A 126 -1.51 -18.32 0.30
N GLY A 127 -0.37 -17.77 0.73
CA GLY A 127 0.43 -18.29 1.83
C GLY A 127 -0.32 -18.19 3.16
N TYR A 128 -0.87 -17.03 3.48
CA TYR A 128 -1.65 -16.81 4.71
C TYR A 128 -2.86 -17.76 4.83
N LEU A 129 -3.49 -18.10 3.71
CA LEU A 129 -4.63 -19.03 3.68
C LEU A 129 -4.26 -20.51 3.80
N LYS A 130 -2.96 -20.87 3.79
CA LYS A 130 -2.46 -22.25 3.84
C LYS A 130 -1.82 -22.64 5.16
N CYS A 131 -1.93 -21.82 6.19
CA CYS A 131 -1.25 -22.06 7.45
C CYS A 131 -1.86 -23.21 8.25
N GLU A 132 -1.00 -23.95 8.95
CA GLU A 132 -1.39 -25.01 9.87
C GLU A 132 -1.68 -24.46 11.27
N GLU A 133 -2.52 -25.15 12.03
CA GLU A 133 -2.86 -24.79 13.41
C GLU A 133 -1.59 -24.82 14.29
N GLY A 134 -1.26 -23.68 14.92
CA GLY A 134 -0.07 -23.54 15.79
C GLY A 134 1.13 -22.82 15.15
N ASP A 135 1.06 -22.40 13.88
CA ASP A 135 2.07 -21.52 13.29
C ASP A 135 1.91 -20.07 13.79
N MET A 136 2.73 -19.69 14.77
CA MET A 136 2.77 -18.34 15.35
C MET A 136 3.22 -17.26 14.37
N SER A 137 3.73 -17.64 13.18
CA SER A 137 4.11 -16.69 12.13
C SER A 137 2.96 -16.38 11.16
N CYS A 138 1.83 -17.07 11.27
CA CYS A 138 0.71 -16.88 10.37
C CYS A 138 -0.29 -15.84 10.87
N PRO A 139 -0.62 -14.81 10.06
CA PRO A 139 -1.55 -13.77 10.47
C PRO A 139 -3.04 -14.17 10.35
N VAL A 140 -3.35 -15.35 9.79
CA VAL A 140 -4.74 -15.80 9.54
C VAL A 140 -4.96 -17.14 10.25
N PRO A 141 -5.86 -17.22 11.24
CA PRO A 141 -6.14 -18.47 11.95
C PRO A 141 -6.67 -19.56 11.01
N ALA A 142 -6.30 -20.82 11.20
CA ALA A 142 -6.76 -21.94 10.35
C ALA A 142 -8.30 -22.08 10.29
N ALA A 143 -9.03 -21.66 11.34
CA ALA A 143 -10.50 -21.64 11.39
C ALA A 143 -11.15 -20.66 10.39
N ALA A 144 -10.44 -19.59 10.03
CA ALA A 144 -10.87 -18.52 9.13
C ALA A 144 -11.07 -18.99 7.68
N VAL A 145 -10.43 -20.10 7.29
CA VAL A 145 -10.40 -20.61 5.90
C VAL A 145 -11.73 -21.29 5.50
N SER A 146 -12.66 -21.48 6.44
CA SER A 146 -13.89 -22.28 6.27
C SER A 146 -15.21 -21.48 6.26
N ALA A 147 -15.17 -20.15 6.42
CA ALA A 147 -16.37 -19.33 6.50
C ALA A 147 -16.88 -18.89 5.11
N PRO A 148 -18.19 -19.06 4.80
CA PRO A 148 -18.79 -18.47 3.60
C PRO A 148 -19.01 -16.96 3.78
N ALA A 149 -18.78 -16.19 2.71
CA ALA A 149 -18.97 -14.74 2.66
C ALA A 149 -20.41 -14.32 3.02
N ALA A 150 -20.56 -13.49 4.06
CA ALA A 150 -21.82 -12.86 4.45
C ALA A 150 -21.91 -11.43 3.89
N PRO A 151 -23.11 -10.93 3.57
CA PRO A 151 -23.27 -9.56 3.09
C PRO A 151 -23.18 -8.54 4.23
N ALA A 152 -22.40 -7.48 4.02
CA ALA A 152 -22.22 -6.37 4.96
C ALA A 152 -23.54 -5.61 5.22
N ALA A 153 -23.85 -5.38 6.49
CA ALA A 153 -24.99 -4.58 6.92
C ALA A 153 -24.65 -3.08 6.91
N SER A 154 -25.62 -2.24 6.52
CA SER A 154 -25.48 -0.79 6.31
C SER A 154 -26.07 0.02 7.47
N THR A 155 -25.34 1.04 7.93
CA THR A 155 -25.78 2.05 8.90
C THR A 155 -26.13 3.38 8.20
N PRO A 156 -27.06 4.20 8.74
CA PRO A 156 -27.57 5.39 8.04
C PRO A 156 -26.59 6.56 8.02
N ALA A 157 -26.67 7.37 6.95
CA ALA A 157 -25.81 8.53 6.68
C ALA A 157 -26.28 9.82 7.38
N THR A 158 -25.35 10.55 7.98
CA THR A 158 -25.49 11.95 8.42
C THR A 158 -24.68 12.86 7.48
N ALA A 159 -25.18 14.07 7.23
CA ALA A 159 -24.61 15.02 6.26
C ALA A 159 -23.22 15.56 6.69
N GLN A 160 -22.20 15.34 5.85
CA GLN A 160 -20.84 15.91 5.98
C GLN A 160 -20.76 17.29 5.29
N GLY A 161 -20.49 18.34 6.08
CA GLY A 161 -20.25 19.71 5.57
C GLY A 161 -18.91 20.32 6.04
N ASP A 162 -18.27 19.70 7.01
CA ASP A 162 -16.91 19.98 7.46
C ASP A 162 -16.18 18.64 7.48
N MET A 163 -15.03 18.55 6.82
CA MET A 163 -14.21 17.33 6.79
C MET A 163 -13.04 17.41 7.77
N GLY A 164 -12.85 18.56 8.44
CA GLY A 164 -11.69 18.79 9.28
C GLY A 164 -11.79 18.12 10.66
N PHE A 165 -10.64 17.78 11.24
CA PHE A 165 -10.48 17.28 12.60
C PHE A 165 -9.05 17.52 13.11
N ASP A 166 -8.86 17.47 14.43
CA ASP A 166 -7.56 17.71 15.06
C ASP A 166 -6.91 16.39 15.51
N VAL A 167 -5.59 16.28 15.34
CA VAL A 167 -4.78 15.16 15.81
C VAL A 167 -3.72 15.68 16.78
N ASN A 168 -3.65 15.06 17.95
CA ASN A 168 -2.76 15.41 19.06
C ASN A 168 -1.99 14.17 19.54
N VAL A 169 -0.83 13.92 18.94
CA VAL A 169 0.04 12.79 19.27
C VAL A 169 0.57 12.94 20.70
N THR A 170 0.44 11.87 21.49
CA THR A 170 1.08 11.77 22.80
C THR A 170 2.27 10.82 22.72
N LEU A 171 3.34 11.09 23.45
CA LEU A 171 4.56 10.30 23.40
C LEU A 171 4.84 9.62 24.74
N SER A 172 5.40 8.42 24.71
CA SER A 172 6.10 7.85 25.86
C SER A 172 7.26 8.78 26.28
N LYS A 173 7.69 8.69 27.53
CA LYS A 173 8.83 9.49 28.03
C LYS A 173 10.12 9.19 27.25
N LYS A 174 10.34 7.93 26.87
CA LYS A 174 11.54 7.54 26.11
C LYS A 174 11.46 8.04 24.67
N ALA A 175 10.31 7.88 24.02
CA ALA A 175 10.07 8.42 22.68
C ALA A 175 10.31 9.92 22.64
N ALA A 176 9.69 10.68 23.55
CA ALA A 176 9.89 12.13 23.64
C ALA A 176 11.37 12.52 23.81
N THR A 177 12.10 11.79 24.67
CA THR A 177 13.54 12.03 24.90
C THR A 177 14.36 11.72 23.65
N LYS A 178 14.12 10.58 23.00
CA LYS A 178 14.88 10.15 21.81
C LYS A 178 14.63 11.09 20.63
N LEU A 179 13.38 11.45 20.36
CA LEU A 179 13.06 12.41 19.29
C LEU A 179 13.75 13.76 19.53
N ALA A 180 13.74 14.26 20.76
CA ALA A 180 14.38 15.53 21.11
C ALA A 180 15.91 15.49 20.95
N VAL A 181 16.57 14.42 21.42
CA VAL A 181 18.03 14.26 21.33
C VAL A 181 18.48 14.12 19.87
N GLU A 182 17.75 13.35 19.08
CA GLU A 182 18.13 13.09 17.69
C GLU A 182 17.63 14.16 16.71
N LYS A 183 16.83 15.12 17.19
CA LYS A 183 16.13 16.12 16.36
C LYS A 183 15.22 15.45 15.32
N GLU A 184 14.61 14.35 15.72
CA GLU A 184 13.67 13.61 14.89
C GLU A 184 12.29 14.27 14.95
N GLY A 185 11.56 14.21 13.84
CA GLY A 185 10.20 14.73 13.72
C GLY A 185 9.13 13.66 13.83
N ILE A 186 7.88 14.10 13.81
CA ILE A 186 6.69 13.26 13.67
C ILE A 186 6.01 13.66 12.37
N VAL A 187 5.47 12.68 11.67
CA VAL A 187 4.60 12.88 10.51
C VAL A 187 3.29 12.17 10.78
N ILE A 188 2.20 12.92 10.62
CA ILE A 188 0.82 12.44 10.70
C ILE A 188 0.31 12.31 9.28
N PHE A 189 -0.30 11.15 9.00
CA PHE A 189 -0.94 10.85 7.74
C PHE A 189 -2.43 10.63 7.97
N ALA A 190 -3.27 11.24 7.14
CA ALA A 190 -4.71 11.04 7.17
C ALA A 190 -5.24 10.66 5.78
N ASP A 191 -6.16 9.71 5.72
CA ASP A 191 -6.91 9.35 4.52
C ASP A 191 -8.40 9.27 4.83
N TYR A 192 -9.22 9.64 3.86
CA TYR A 192 -10.68 9.55 3.94
C TYR A 192 -11.18 8.49 2.96
N TYR A 193 -12.08 7.64 3.41
CA TYR A 193 -12.64 6.57 2.59
C TYR A 193 -14.06 6.20 3.02
N GLY A 194 -14.71 5.27 2.31
CA GLY A 194 -15.98 4.73 2.76
C GLY A 194 -16.46 3.55 1.93
N ASP A 195 -17.51 2.89 2.43
CA ASP A 195 -18.09 1.73 1.76
C ASP A 195 -18.94 2.19 0.56
N PRO A 196 -18.83 1.55 -0.62
CA PRO A 196 -19.55 1.96 -1.81
C PRO A 196 -21.05 1.63 -1.71
N LYS A 197 -21.89 2.50 -2.29
CA LYS A 197 -23.24 2.11 -2.74
C LYS A 197 -23.11 1.06 -3.83
N LYS A 198 -24.10 0.17 -3.95
CA LYS A 198 -24.17 -0.81 -5.06
C LYS A 198 -23.99 -0.18 -6.45
N SER A 199 -24.54 1.02 -6.66
CA SER A 199 -24.41 1.75 -7.94
C SER A 199 -23.01 2.29 -8.22
N ALA A 200 -22.13 2.33 -7.22
CA ALA A 200 -20.80 2.90 -7.27
C ALA A 200 -19.67 1.86 -7.10
N GLU A 201 -19.99 0.56 -7.10
CA GLU A 201 -18.99 -0.53 -7.01
C GLU A 201 -17.89 -0.42 -8.08
N LYS A 202 -18.21 0.10 -9.27
CA LYS A 202 -17.21 0.33 -10.34
C LYS A 202 -16.17 1.44 -10.03
N HIS A 203 -16.38 2.21 -8.97
CA HIS A 203 -15.52 3.32 -8.56
C HIS A 203 -14.67 2.99 -7.33
N THR A 204 -14.73 1.74 -6.84
CA THR A 204 -13.94 1.30 -5.71
C THR A 204 -12.46 1.19 -6.07
N ASN A 205 -11.63 1.39 -5.06
CA ASN A 205 -10.26 0.95 -5.05
C ASN A 205 -10.19 -0.59 -4.98
N GLU A 206 -8.98 -1.10 -4.89
CA GLU A 206 -8.65 -2.52 -5.03
C GLU A 206 -8.97 -3.37 -3.79
N ILE A 207 -9.44 -2.73 -2.72
CA ILE A 207 -10.02 -3.41 -1.55
C ILE A 207 -11.54 -3.22 -1.48
N GLY A 208 -12.17 -2.68 -2.53
CA GLY A 208 -13.61 -2.52 -2.58
C GLY A 208 -14.16 -1.30 -1.85
N GLN A 209 -13.33 -0.30 -1.54
CA GLN A 209 -13.72 0.94 -0.87
C GLN A 209 -13.64 2.16 -1.79
N ILE A 210 -14.37 3.24 -1.49
CA ILE A 210 -14.23 4.51 -2.21
C ILE A 210 -13.20 5.37 -1.47
N SER A 211 -12.03 5.61 -2.09
CA SER A 211 -11.08 6.63 -1.60
C SER A 211 -11.65 8.02 -1.85
N LEU A 212 -11.62 8.91 -0.86
CA LEU A 212 -12.14 10.28 -0.99
C LEU A 212 -11.05 11.31 -1.24
N GLU A 213 -9.79 11.02 -0.88
CA GLU A 213 -8.66 11.90 -1.19
C GLU A 213 -7.36 11.13 -1.41
N GLN A 214 -6.33 11.87 -1.81
CA GLN A 214 -4.93 11.43 -1.79
C GLN A 214 -4.31 11.94 -0.47
N GLN A 215 -3.83 11.01 0.35
CA GLN A 215 -3.26 11.16 1.71
C GLN A 215 -2.84 12.59 2.09
N ASP A 216 -3.38 13.11 3.19
CA ASP A 216 -2.94 14.36 3.77
C ASP A 216 -1.82 14.13 4.78
N GLU A 217 -0.67 14.76 4.53
CA GLU A 217 0.53 14.64 5.35
C GLU A 217 0.78 15.94 6.11
N ARG A 218 1.06 15.82 7.41
CA ARG A 218 1.35 16.95 8.29
C ARG A 218 2.56 16.64 9.16
N GLU A 219 3.55 17.53 9.14
CA GLU A 219 4.66 17.48 10.08
C GLU A 219 4.24 18.02 11.45
N GLY A 220 4.72 17.36 12.51
CA GLY A 220 4.50 17.77 13.89
C GLY A 220 3.57 16.83 14.66
N GLY A 221 3.69 16.82 15.99
CA GLY A 221 2.84 16.00 16.87
C GLY A 221 1.44 16.58 17.11
N HIS A 222 1.16 17.78 16.58
CA HIS A 222 -0.15 18.42 16.66
C HIS A 222 -0.49 18.96 15.29
N ALA A 223 -1.59 18.49 14.69
CA ALA A 223 -1.99 18.90 13.35
C ALA A 223 -3.50 19.01 13.22
N HIS A 224 -3.93 20.06 12.52
CA HIS A 224 -5.29 20.17 12.01
C HIS A 224 -5.33 19.57 10.60
N ILE A 225 -6.10 18.49 10.43
CA ILE A 225 -6.42 17.92 9.12
C ILE A 225 -7.68 18.65 8.66
N ASN A 226 -7.62 19.40 7.57
CA ASN A 226 -8.74 20.23 7.13
C ASN A 226 -9.65 19.55 6.09
N GLY A 227 -9.25 18.38 5.59
CA GLY A 227 -9.96 17.66 4.53
C GLY A 227 -10.09 18.44 3.22
N ALA A 228 -9.24 19.44 2.96
CA ALA A 228 -9.34 20.29 1.77
C ALA A 228 -9.09 19.54 0.45
N LYS A 229 -8.48 18.35 0.52
CA LYS A 229 -8.21 17.47 -0.62
C LYS A 229 -9.32 16.44 -0.85
N VAL A 230 -10.35 16.40 0.00
CA VAL A 230 -11.51 15.52 -0.15
C VAL A 230 -12.28 15.86 -1.42
N ASP A 231 -12.41 14.87 -2.30
CA ASP A 231 -13.31 14.92 -3.44
C ASP A 231 -14.75 14.76 -2.95
N MET A 232 -15.38 15.91 -2.67
CA MET A 232 -16.76 15.98 -2.19
C MET A 232 -17.76 15.29 -3.12
N LYS A 233 -17.45 15.13 -4.42
CA LYS A 233 -18.36 14.43 -5.36
C LYS A 233 -18.38 12.93 -5.10
N ARG A 234 -17.31 12.36 -4.54
CA ARG A 234 -17.23 10.94 -4.19
C ARG A 234 -18.03 10.59 -2.95
N LEU A 235 -18.41 11.58 -2.12
CA LEU A 235 -19.28 11.35 -0.97
C LEU A 235 -20.64 10.78 -1.39
N ASP A 236 -21.16 11.18 -2.55
CA ASP A 236 -22.42 10.65 -3.10
C ASP A 236 -22.37 9.15 -3.42
N TRP A 237 -21.17 8.58 -3.52
CA TRP A 237 -20.95 7.17 -3.80
C TRP A 237 -20.94 6.30 -2.55
N LEU A 238 -20.95 6.89 -1.35
CA LEU A 238 -20.84 6.14 -0.09
C LEU A 238 -22.19 5.62 0.41
N ALA A 239 -22.23 4.37 0.86
CA ALA A 239 -23.40 3.76 1.49
C ALA A 239 -23.62 4.22 2.95
N GLY A 240 -22.67 4.96 3.53
CA GLY A 240 -22.68 5.46 4.90
C GLY A 240 -21.80 6.70 5.07
N PRO A 241 -21.49 7.12 6.31
CA PRO A 241 -20.61 8.25 6.55
C PRO A 241 -19.20 7.98 6.03
N ALA A 242 -18.47 9.05 5.68
CA ALA A 242 -17.04 8.97 5.43
C ALA A 242 -16.33 8.44 6.69
N LYS A 243 -15.39 7.52 6.48
CA LYS A 243 -14.48 6.98 7.48
C LYS A 243 -13.12 7.66 7.33
N VAL A 244 -12.36 7.68 8.42
CA VAL A 244 -10.99 8.21 8.43
C VAL A 244 -9.99 7.13 8.83
N ASN A 245 -8.83 7.19 8.22
CA ASN A 245 -7.63 6.48 8.62
C ASN A 245 -6.60 7.51 9.08
N VAL A 246 -5.99 7.32 10.25
CA VAL A 246 -4.89 8.17 10.72
C VAL A 246 -3.74 7.31 11.19
N ASN A 247 -2.58 7.53 10.58
CA ASN A 247 -1.32 6.86 10.90
C ASN A 247 -0.27 7.91 11.32
N VAL A 248 0.62 7.53 12.23
CA VAL A 248 1.67 8.39 12.76
C VAL A 248 2.99 7.65 12.69
N ALA A 249 4.01 8.31 12.14
CA ALA A 249 5.37 7.77 12.04
C ALA A 249 6.41 8.83 12.44
N SER A 250 7.66 8.41 12.67
CA SER A 250 8.77 9.35 12.73
C SER A 250 9.03 9.96 11.34
N ALA A 251 9.53 11.21 11.32
CA ALA A 251 9.79 11.96 10.10
C ALA A 251 11.03 11.49 9.34
N ARG A 252 11.76 10.50 9.88
CA ARG A 252 12.99 9.93 9.31
C ARG A 252 14.05 11.01 9.00
N LYS A 253 14.14 12.03 9.85
CA LYS A 253 15.13 13.12 9.75
C LYS A 253 16.48 12.71 10.32
N SER A 254 16.48 11.89 11.37
CA SER A 254 17.70 11.43 12.04
C SER A 254 17.97 9.94 11.84
N SER A 255 16.94 9.16 11.51
CA SER A 255 17.01 7.74 11.19
C SER A 255 16.42 7.46 9.80
N ALA A 256 16.93 6.46 9.09
CA ALA A 256 16.33 6.00 7.83
C ALA A 256 15.02 5.21 8.06
N ASP A 257 14.83 4.68 9.27
CA ASP A 257 13.70 3.84 9.65
C ASP A 257 12.68 4.57 10.52
N ASN A 258 11.42 4.13 10.45
CA ASN A 258 10.43 4.55 11.43
C ASN A 258 10.82 4.01 12.81
N ILE A 259 10.85 4.88 13.82
CA ILE A 259 11.22 4.49 15.19
C ILE A 259 10.05 4.52 16.17
N LEU A 260 8.85 4.93 15.72
CA LEU A 260 7.65 5.03 16.56
C LEU A 260 6.65 3.91 16.26
N GLY A 261 6.14 3.28 17.31
CA GLY A 261 4.94 2.44 17.27
C GLY A 261 3.79 3.23 17.91
N CYS A 262 2.75 3.51 17.13
CA CYS A 262 1.67 4.41 17.52
C CYS A 262 0.30 3.72 17.49
N ASP A 263 -0.57 4.11 18.40
CA ASP A 263 -2.01 3.97 18.23
C ASP A 263 -2.43 4.56 16.88
N PHE A 264 -3.45 3.97 16.28
CA PHE A 264 -3.93 4.40 14.97
C PHE A 264 -5.45 4.46 14.96
N ILE A 265 -6.00 5.24 14.03
CA ILE A 265 -7.44 5.34 13.81
C ILE A 265 -7.73 4.65 12.50
N ASP A 266 -8.69 3.73 12.49
CA ASP A 266 -9.17 3.13 11.25
C ASP A 266 -10.63 2.70 11.37
N GLY A 267 -11.43 3.07 10.37
CA GLY A 267 -12.80 2.61 10.21
C GLY A 267 -13.86 3.36 11.02
N GLY A 268 -13.46 4.29 11.88
CA GLY A 268 -14.37 5.19 12.59
C GLY A 268 -15.01 6.21 11.65
N PRO A 269 -16.33 6.52 11.80
CA PRO A 269 -16.95 7.60 11.04
C PRO A 269 -16.29 8.92 11.40
N LEU A 270 -16.08 9.79 10.41
CA LEU A 270 -15.50 11.12 10.58
C LEU A 270 -16.13 11.90 11.75
N SER A 271 -17.44 11.75 11.97
CA SER A 271 -18.14 12.40 13.07
C SER A 271 -17.57 12.09 14.45
N HIS A 272 -16.93 10.92 14.64
CA HIS A 272 -16.30 10.57 15.92
C HIS A 272 -15.04 11.39 16.19
N VAL A 273 -14.17 11.49 15.19
CA VAL A 273 -12.92 12.27 15.29
C VAL A 273 -13.17 13.78 15.29
N GLN A 274 -14.37 14.22 14.91
CA GLN A 274 -14.78 15.63 14.96
C GLN A 274 -15.32 16.06 16.34
N MET A 275 -15.75 15.12 17.19
CA MET A 275 -16.26 15.46 18.52
C MET A 275 -15.17 15.87 19.49
N GLN A 276 -13.95 15.37 19.29
CA GLN A 276 -12.80 15.66 20.12
C GLN A 276 -11.51 15.41 19.33
N PRO A 277 -10.42 16.15 19.60
CA PRO A 277 -9.14 15.87 18.98
C PRO A 277 -8.73 14.43 19.22
N VAL A 278 -8.25 13.76 18.18
CA VAL A 278 -7.80 12.38 18.32
C VAL A 278 -6.41 12.36 18.91
N THR A 279 -6.20 11.49 19.89
CA THR A 279 -4.95 11.44 20.65
C THR A 279 -4.26 10.09 20.54
N PRO A 280 -3.66 9.74 19.40
CA PRO A 280 -2.88 8.51 19.29
C PRO A 280 -1.67 8.57 20.22
N HIS A 281 -1.46 7.53 21.03
CA HIS A 281 -0.25 7.35 21.82
C HIS A 281 0.85 6.68 21.00
N CYS A 282 2.06 7.24 21.04
CA CYS A 282 3.22 6.68 20.40
C CYS A 282 4.32 6.37 21.42
N ALA A 283 4.91 5.20 21.29
CA ALA A 283 6.14 4.81 21.98
C ALA A 283 7.24 4.52 20.95
N LEU A 284 8.47 4.31 21.40
CA LEU A 284 9.48 3.74 20.52
C LEU A 284 9.11 2.29 20.23
N ILE A 285 9.41 1.81 19.02
CA ILE A 285 9.18 0.39 18.66
C ILE A 285 9.90 -0.55 19.65
N GLU A 286 11.10 -0.17 20.11
CA GLU A 286 11.86 -0.93 21.11
C GLU A 286 11.21 -1.01 22.51
N GLU A 287 10.20 -0.17 22.78
CA GLU A 287 9.44 -0.24 24.02
C GLU A 287 8.42 -1.38 24.02
N ASN A 288 8.16 -2.03 22.88
CA ASN A 288 7.16 -3.09 22.71
C ASN A 288 5.81 -2.68 23.30
N TYR A 289 5.39 -1.44 22.99
CA TYR A 289 4.08 -0.94 23.37
C TYR A 289 3.00 -1.62 22.53
N ASP A 290 1.96 -2.14 23.19
CA ASP A 290 0.77 -2.67 22.54
C ASP A 290 -0.06 -1.51 22.00
N THR A 291 0.06 -1.24 20.70
CA THR A 291 -0.68 -0.17 20.03
C THR A 291 -2.17 -0.48 20.00
N GLU A 292 -2.99 0.51 20.34
CA GLU A 292 -4.44 0.39 20.33
C GLU A 292 -5.03 1.07 19.10
N LEU A 293 -6.08 0.47 18.54
CA LEU A 293 -6.94 1.19 17.61
C LEU A 293 -7.87 2.12 18.38
N LYS A 294 -7.82 3.41 18.04
CA LYS A 294 -8.75 4.42 18.54
C LYS A 294 -9.96 4.56 17.59
N PRO A 295 -11.17 4.78 18.15
CA PRO A 295 -12.39 5.00 17.37
C PRO A 295 -12.44 6.34 16.62
#